data_AF-A0A7Y2GM09-F1
#
_entry.id   AF-A0A7Y2GM09-F1
#
_cell.length_a   1.000
_cell.length_b   1.000
_cell.length_c   1.000
_cell.angle_alpha   90.00
_cell.angle_beta   90.00
_cell.angle_gamma   90.00
#
_symmetry.space_group_name_H-M   'P 1'
#
loop_
_entity.id
_entity.type
_entity.pdbx_description
1 polymer ?
#
loop_
_entity_poly.entity_id
_entity_poly.type
_entity_poly.pdbx_seq_one_letter_code
_entity_poly.pdbx_strand_id
1 'polypeptide(L)'
;MRRPTTISFPAVLAALAILAAACSDDTSTAETPAPTTTVTATTAADSTAAATTAAPATTAAPPTAVPTTAGPPPTVAINGPDFDEVTAAIETFVGAQGLNGAGFVVVDRDDGVLYQQSFGEFTDDRISLIASSSKMLTAGVLVKLHEDGAFDIDAPVADYVDWGAGNPDITTAQLLSNSSGLVGLIDDPTYAPYLCQYIHTGTLQDCAEAIMTTPEDDELITPPDSTFRYGGGQWQVAGAVAEVVSGKSWAELIDETYVQPCGVDSLGYTNHFAQIQSEAGPFSYPDPFNGDPNSVEPTVNPNMEGGAYIDAGDYGTLLLMHLRDGMCGDTQALTPESIERMHTDRIGERYDGSTGTGLEGYGLGWWLDRDQPGYSQDGGAFGTVPWIDEERGYGAYLVIEKTNGVGSELATELKPMLETIIDARG
;
A
#
# COMPACT_ATOMS: atom_id res chain seq x y z
N MET A 1 -44.69 22.73 15.29
CA MET A 1 -44.68 21.48 14.50
C MET A 1 -43.53 21.54 13.51
N ARG A 2 -42.44 20.84 13.83
CA ARG A 2 -41.38 20.32 12.95
C ARG A 2 -40.41 19.60 13.89
N ARG A 3 -40.39 18.28 13.79
CA ARG A 3 -39.46 17.42 14.55
C ARG A 3 -38.07 17.54 13.91
N PRO A 4 -36.98 17.67 14.66
CA PRO A 4 -35.66 17.41 14.13
C PRO A 4 -35.37 15.90 14.16
N THR A 5 -34.81 15.45 13.06
CA THR A 5 -34.39 14.09 12.74
C THR A 5 -33.19 13.71 13.62
N THR A 6 -33.29 12.62 14.37
CA THR A 6 -32.16 11.95 15.02
C THR A 6 -31.38 11.18 13.97
N ILE A 7 -30.10 11.54 13.77
CA ILE A 7 -29.14 10.74 13.01
C ILE A 7 -28.67 9.61 13.94
N SER A 8 -28.97 8.37 13.54
CA SER A 8 -28.52 7.15 14.19
C SER A 8 -27.24 6.68 13.49
N PHE A 9 -26.23 6.25 14.25
CA PHE A 9 -25.09 5.48 13.75
C PHE A 9 -25.43 3.97 13.84
N PRO A 10 -25.90 3.33 12.75
CA PRO A 10 -25.68 1.90 12.57
C PRO A 10 -25.32 1.61 11.11
N ALA A 11 -24.04 1.42 10.81
CA ALA A 11 -23.63 0.92 9.49
C ALA A 11 -22.40 -0.01 9.55
N VAL A 12 -21.60 0.03 10.61
CA VAL A 12 -20.34 -0.73 10.68
C VAL A 12 -20.56 -2.24 10.88
N LEU A 13 -21.68 -2.69 11.47
CA LEU A 13 -21.86 -4.11 11.85
C LEU A 13 -22.60 -4.99 10.82
N ALA A 14 -23.27 -4.43 9.81
CA ALA A 14 -24.23 -5.21 9.01
C ALA A 14 -23.73 -5.69 7.63
N ALA A 15 -22.55 -5.24 7.17
CA ALA A 15 -22.09 -5.49 5.80
C ALA A 15 -20.95 -6.52 5.64
N LEU A 16 -20.42 -7.09 6.73
CA LEU A 16 -19.23 -7.95 6.71
C LEU A 16 -19.53 -9.47 6.71
N ALA A 17 -20.79 -9.87 6.59
CA ALA A 17 -21.19 -11.29 6.56
C ALA A 17 -21.06 -11.99 5.18
N ILE A 18 -20.51 -11.32 4.16
CA ILE A 18 -20.42 -11.84 2.78
C ILE A 18 -18.96 -12.10 2.36
N LEU A 19 -18.13 -12.64 3.25
CA LEU A 19 -16.81 -13.18 2.86
C LEU A 19 -16.70 -14.71 2.99
N ALA A 20 -17.74 -15.38 3.48
CA ALA A 20 -17.78 -16.85 3.61
C ALA A 20 -18.72 -17.56 2.63
N ALA A 21 -19.37 -16.83 1.70
CA ALA A 21 -20.37 -17.39 0.79
C ALA A 21 -20.02 -17.16 -0.68
N ALA A 22 -18.84 -17.60 -1.10
CA ALA A 22 -18.67 -18.13 -2.47
C ALA A 22 -18.87 -19.66 -2.51
N CYS A 23 -19.31 -20.27 -1.40
CA CYS A 23 -19.88 -21.61 -1.33
C CYS A 23 -20.87 -21.71 -0.14
N SER A 24 -22.16 -21.91 -0.46
CA SER A 24 -23.25 -22.44 0.39
C SER A 24 -24.32 -21.46 0.90
N ASP A 25 -25.58 -21.89 0.75
CA ASP A 25 -26.86 -21.21 0.97
C ASP A 25 -27.34 -21.10 2.45
N ASP A 26 -28.29 -20.18 2.63
CA ASP A 26 -29.52 -20.23 3.47
C ASP A 26 -29.60 -19.59 4.89
N THR A 27 -30.47 -18.56 4.95
CA THR A 27 -31.48 -18.19 5.98
C THR A 27 -31.15 -17.74 7.42
N SER A 28 -31.74 -16.56 7.73
CA SER A 28 -32.57 -16.22 8.91
C SER A 28 -32.01 -15.28 9.98
N THR A 29 -32.71 -14.15 10.07
CA THR A 29 -32.68 -12.96 10.93
C THR A 29 -32.94 -13.17 12.43
N ALA A 30 -32.35 -12.35 13.31
CA ALA A 30 -33.05 -11.61 14.39
C ALA A 30 -32.16 -10.56 15.11
N GLU A 31 -32.72 -9.37 15.32
CA GLU A 31 -32.19 -8.12 15.92
C GLU A 31 -32.27 -8.02 17.47
N THR A 32 -31.21 -7.44 18.10
CA THR A 32 -31.16 -6.19 18.96
C THR A 32 -31.99 -6.10 20.28
N PRO A 33 -31.76 -5.20 21.30
CA PRO A 33 -30.64 -4.27 21.66
C PRO A 33 -30.12 -4.29 23.13
N ALA A 34 -29.05 -3.50 23.38
CA ALA A 34 -28.67 -2.92 24.67
C ALA A 34 -29.03 -1.40 24.77
N PRO A 35 -29.16 -0.81 25.99
CA PRO A 35 -29.55 0.59 26.18
C PRO A 35 -28.38 1.58 26.39
N THR A 36 -28.65 2.82 25.98
CA THR A 36 -27.79 4.02 25.93
C THR A 36 -27.73 4.78 27.27
N THR A 37 -26.60 5.46 27.56
CA THR A 37 -26.57 6.64 28.46
C THR A 37 -25.70 7.76 27.87
N THR A 38 -26.17 8.99 28.02
CA THR A 38 -25.70 10.23 27.38
C THR A 38 -25.10 11.16 28.44
N VAL A 39 -24.01 11.87 28.11
CA VAL A 39 -23.57 13.07 28.85
C VAL A 39 -23.22 14.18 27.86
N THR A 40 -23.66 15.39 28.21
CA THR A 40 -23.70 16.63 27.41
C THR A 40 -22.43 17.46 27.60
N ALA A 41 -21.91 18.09 26.54
CA ALA A 41 -20.85 19.10 26.61
C ALA A 41 -21.38 20.49 26.21
N THR A 42 -20.93 21.52 26.92
CA THR A 42 -21.29 22.94 26.74
C THR A 42 -20.17 23.67 26.00
N THR A 43 -20.56 24.56 25.10
CA THR A 43 -19.75 25.43 24.24
C THR A 43 -19.18 26.65 24.97
N ALA A 44 -18.03 27.15 24.50
CA ALA A 44 -17.71 28.57 24.49
C ALA A 44 -16.65 28.85 23.40
N ALA A 45 -17.01 29.75 22.48
CA ALA A 45 -16.13 30.32 21.47
C ALA A 45 -15.49 31.61 22.00
N ASP A 46 -14.27 31.92 21.56
CA ASP A 46 -13.82 33.31 21.51
C ASP A 46 -12.88 33.53 20.32
N SER A 47 -13.10 34.64 19.62
CA SER A 47 -12.41 35.04 18.40
C SER A 47 -11.50 36.23 18.71
N THR A 48 -10.30 36.27 18.14
CA THR A 48 -9.67 37.56 17.80
C THR A 48 -8.77 37.43 16.58
N ALA A 49 -9.00 38.31 15.62
CA ALA A 49 -8.22 38.49 14.39
C ALA A 49 -7.00 39.40 14.64
N ALA A 50 -5.90 39.17 13.92
CA ALA A 50 -4.79 40.12 13.86
C ALA A 50 -4.24 40.25 12.43
N ALA A 51 -3.95 41.51 12.08
CA ALA A 51 -3.74 42.09 10.77
C ALA A 51 -2.50 41.62 9.99
N THR A 52 -2.68 41.61 8.66
CA THR A 52 -1.68 41.50 7.61
C THR A 52 -0.93 42.83 7.40
N THR A 53 0.39 42.78 7.22
CA THR A 53 1.21 43.91 6.73
C THR A 53 1.86 43.57 5.41
N ALA A 54 1.58 44.38 4.39
CA ALA A 54 2.07 44.27 3.02
C ALA A 54 3.48 44.88 2.85
N ALA A 55 4.32 44.21 2.06
CA ALA A 55 5.62 44.69 1.60
C ALA A 55 5.52 45.35 0.20
N PRO A 56 6.41 46.30 -0.16
CA PRO A 56 6.23 47.16 -1.32
C PRO A 56 6.64 46.50 -2.65
N ALA A 57 5.87 46.79 -3.70
CA ALA A 57 6.10 46.36 -5.07
C ALA A 57 7.26 47.11 -5.73
N THR A 58 8.16 46.37 -6.38
CA THR A 58 9.23 46.92 -7.22
C THR A 58 8.83 46.79 -8.69
N THR A 59 8.87 47.89 -9.43
CA THR A 59 8.44 48.00 -10.83
C THR A 59 9.51 47.43 -11.77
N ALA A 60 9.21 46.34 -12.48
CA ALA A 60 10.04 45.81 -13.56
C ALA A 60 9.61 46.41 -14.92
N ALA A 61 10.61 46.75 -15.76
CA ALA A 61 10.42 47.27 -17.12
C ALA A 61 10.00 46.15 -18.09
N PRO A 62 9.28 46.47 -19.19
CA PRO A 62 8.76 45.45 -20.11
C PRO A 62 9.86 44.88 -21.03
N PRO A 63 9.84 43.59 -21.37
CA PRO A 63 10.80 43.01 -22.29
C PRO A 63 10.46 43.33 -23.75
N THR A 64 11.50 43.61 -24.53
CA THR A 64 11.46 43.84 -25.97
C THR A 64 11.15 42.54 -26.72
N ALA A 65 10.14 42.54 -27.60
CA ALA A 65 9.76 41.39 -28.41
C ALA A 65 10.81 41.09 -29.50
N VAL A 66 11.25 39.82 -29.59
CA VAL A 66 12.02 39.26 -30.71
C VAL A 66 11.06 38.47 -31.59
N PRO A 67 11.13 38.56 -32.94
CA PRO A 67 10.19 37.85 -33.82
C PRO A 67 10.53 36.36 -33.89
N THR A 68 9.60 35.51 -33.44
CA THR A 68 9.69 34.05 -33.57
C THR A 68 9.13 33.61 -34.93
N THR A 69 10.02 33.27 -35.86
CA THR A 69 9.72 32.36 -36.97
C THR A 69 10.65 31.17 -36.89
N ALA A 70 10.22 30.13 -36.17
CA ALA A 70 10.78 28.79 -36.27
C ALA A 70 9.61 27.84 -36.44
N GLY A 71 9.56 27.14 -37.58
CA GLY A 71 8.62 26.04 -37.78
C GLY A 71 8.91 24.90 -36.80
N PRO A 72 7.95 23.98 -36.59
CA PRO A 72 8.15 22.85 -35.69
C PRO A 72 9.38 22.05 -36.13
N PRO A 73 10.24 21.62 -35.19
CA PRO A 73 11.38 20.78 -35.52
C PRO A 73 10.87 19.44 -36.07
N PRO A 74 11.64 18.77 -36.94
CA PRO A 74 11.26 17.48 -37.48
C PRO A 74 11.21 16.44 -36.35
N THR A 75 10.10 15.71 -36.26
CA THR A 75 9.92 14.58 -35.34
C THR A 75 10.89 13.47 -35.75
N VAL A 76 11.88 13.19 -34.90
CA VAL A 76 12.72 12.00 -35.00
C VAL A 76 11.87 10.83 -34.51
N ALA A 77 11.71 9.79 -35.33
CA ALA A 77 11.09 8.54 -34.88
C ALA A 77 11.92 7.95 -33.74
N ILE A 78 11.30 7.75 -32.57
CA ILE A 78 11.93 7.08 -31.44
C ILE A 78 11.76 5.58 -31.68
N ASN A 79 12.86 4.88 -31.94
CA ASN A 79 12.90 3.42 -32.01
C ASN A 79 12.85 2.87 -30.56
N GLY A 80 11.69 2.97 -29.91
CA GLY A 80 11.39 2.28 -28.66
C GLY A 80 10.68 0.94 -28.93
N PRO A 81 10.49 0.09 -27.91
CA PRO A 81 9.65 -1.10 -28.02
C PRO A 81 8.21 -0.69 -28.38
N ASP A 82 7.52 -1.53 -29.15
CA ASP A 82 6.13 -1.30 -29.56
C ASP A 82 5.18 -1.81 -28.48
N PHE A 83 4.45 -0.90 -27.84
CA PHE A 83 3.44 -1.18 -26.82
C PHE A 83 2.00 -0.96 -27.35
N ASP A 84 1.78 -0.87 -28.67
CA ASP A 84 0.46 -0.60 -29.24
C ASP A 84 -0.56 -1.69 -28.86
N GLU A 85 -0.17 -2.96 -28.84
CA GLU A 85 -1.04 -4.08 -28.43
C GLU A 85 -1.42 -3.99 -26.95
N VAL A 86 -0.45 -3.69 -26.09
CA VAL A 86 -0.64 -3.47 -24.64
C VAL A 86 -1.58 -2.28 -24.41
N THR A 87 -1.36 -1.18 -25.12
CA THR A 87 -2.18 0.03 -25.04
C THR A 87 -3.63 -0.27 -25.43
N ALA A 88 -3.83 -0.96 -26.55
CA ALA A 88 -5.15 -1.33 -27.04
C ALA A 88 -5.89 -2.30 -26.10
N ALA A 89 -5.15 -3.25 -25.49
CA ALA A 89 -5.71 -4.18 -24.51
C ALA A 89 -6.23 -3.43 -23.28
N ILE A 90 -5.44 -2.50 -22.71
CA ILE A 90 -5.86 -1.70 -21.54
C ILE A 90 -7.05 -0.82 -21.88
N GLU A 91 -7.02 -0.10 -23.01
CA GLU A 91 -8.16 0.75 -23.45
C GLU A 91 -9.45 -0.07 -23.59
N THR A 92 -9.35 -1.24 -24.21
CA THR A 92 -10.49 -2.15 -24.40
C THR A 92 -11.01 -2.64 -23.05
N PHE A 93 -10.12 -3.03 -22.14
CA PHE A 93 -10.46 -3.53 -20.82
C PHE A 93 -11.13 -2.45 -19.97
N VAL A 94 -10.58 -1.24 -19.93
CA VAL A 94 -11.15 -0.07 -19.24
C VAL A 94 -12.59 0.18 -19.71
N GLY A 95 -12.81 0.19 -21.03
CA GLY A 95 -14.15 0.38 -21.61
C GLY A 95 -15.11 -0.78 -21.31
N ALA A 96 -14.64 -2.03 -21.40
CA ALA A 96 -15.46 -3.23 -21.21
C ALA A 96 -15.90 -3.43 -19.75
N GLN A 97 -15.01 -3.12 -18.80
CA GLN A 97 -15.28 -3.24 -17.36
C GLN A 97 -15.93 -1.98 -16.77
N GLY A 98 -16.09 -0.92 -17.57
CA GLY A 98 -16.67 0.35 -17.12
C GLY A 98 -15.83 1.02 -16.02
N LEU A 99 -14.51 0.95 -16.14
CA LEU A 99 -13.59 1.61 -15.22
C LEU A 99 -13.56 3.12 -15.51
N ASN A 100 -13.36 3.95 -14.48
CA ASN A 100 -13.13 5.38 -14.66
C ASN A 100 -11.78 5.66 -15.33
N GLY A 101 -10.77 4.83 -15.05
CA GLY A 101 -9.47 4.89 -15.69
C GLY A 101 -8.52 3.79 -15.24
N ALA A 102 -7.29 3.87 -15.73
CA ALA A 102 -6.18 3.02 -15.33
C ALA A 102 -4.86 3.80 -15.48
N GLY A 103 -3.88 3.48 -14.65
CA GLY A 103 -2.49 3.88 -14.82
C GLY A 103 -1.64 2.64 -15.04
N PHE A 104 -0.70 2.70 -15.99
CA PHE A 104 0.18 1.59 -16.27
C PHE A 104 1.60 2.07 -16.55
N VAL A 105 2.59 1.47 -15.90
CA VAL A 105 4.02 1.73 -16.12
C VAL A 105 4.77 0.42 -16.27
N VAL A 106 5.77 0.40 -17.16
CA VAL A 106 6.72 -0.68 -17.38
C VAL A 106 8.12 -0.10 -17.28
N VAL A 107 8.95 -0.70 -16.43
CA VAL A 107 10.33 -0.33 -16.20
C VAL A 107 11.26 -1.49 -16.52
N ASP A 108 12.49 -1.15 -16.87
CA ASP A 108 13.56 -2.06 -17.21
C ASP A 108 14.85 -1.68 -16.48
N ARG A 109 15.57 -2.69 -16.01
CA ARG A 109 16.79 -2.54 -15.22
C ARG A 109 17.80 -1.63 -15.92
N ASP A 110 18.00 -1.75 -17.22
CA ASP A 110 19.05 -1.01 -17.93
C ASP A 110 18.51 0.29 -18.54
N ASP A 111 17.33 0.25 -19.14
CA ASP A 111 16.77 1.37 -19.91
C ASP A 111 15.89 2.33 -19.08
N GLY A 112 15.49 1.95 -17.87
CA GLY A 112 14.59 2.75 -17.03
C GLY A 112 13.12 2.60 -17.46
N VAL A 113 12.37 3.70 -17.51
CA VAL A 113 10.95 3.64 -17.92
C VAL A 113 10.84 3.34 -19.41
N LEU A 114 10.26 2.19 -19.76
CA LEU A 114 9.99 1.78 -21.13
C LEU A 114 8.65 2.29 -21.64
N TYR A 115 7.65 2.29 -20.76
CA TYR A 115 6.28 2.65 -21.07
C TYR A 115 5.61 3.24 -19.84
N GLN A 116 4.86 4.32 -20.03
CA GLN A 116 3.98 4.88 -19.02
C GLN A 116 2.79 5.50 -19.73
N GLN A 117 1.58 5.12 -19.34
CA GLN A 117 0.37 5.68 -19.90
C GLN A 117 -0.78 5.65 -18.90
N SER A 118 -1.59 6.71 -18.97
CA SER A 118 -2.86 6.83 -18.26
C SER A 118 -4.03 6.70 -19.22
N PHE A 119 -5.13 6.11 -18.74
CA PHE A 119 -6.31 5.76 -19.51
C PHE A 119 -7.58 6.30 -18.85
N GLY A 120 -8.60 6.57 -19.66
CA GLY A 120 -9.88 7.10 -19.17
C GLY A 120 -9.72 8.50 -18.56
N GLU A 121 -10.18 8.67 -17.32
CA GLU A 121 -10.08 9.92 -16.55
C GLU A 121 -8.74 10.10 -15.84
N PHE A 122 -7.87 9.07 -15.83
CA PHE A 122 -6.58 9.16 -15.15
C PHE A 122 -5.63 10.09 -15.88
N THR A 123 -4.84 10.80 -15.10
CA THR A 123 -3.66 11.55 -15.52
C THR A 123 -2.43 10.89 -14.90
N ASP A 124 -1.24 11.21 -15.42
CA ASP A 124 0.01 10.60 -14.94
C ASP A 124 0.31 10.92 -13.47
N ASP A 125 -0.28 12.00 -12.93
CA ASP A 125 -0.22 12.43 -11.53
C ASP A 125 -1.43 11.94 -10.69
N ARG A 126 -2.21 10.98 -11.19
CA ARG A 126 -3.34 10.39 -10.45
C ARG A 126 -2.83 9.55 -9.28
N ILE A 127 -2.86 10.14 -8.08
CA ILE A 127 -2.59 9.43 -6.83
C ILE A 127 -3.72 8.44 -6.54
N SER A 128 -3.39 7.19 -6.22
CA SER A 128 -4.38 6.17 -5.85
C SER A 128 -4.06 5.56 -4.49
N LEU A 129 -5.08 5.23 -3.69
CA LEU A 129 -4.89 4.29 -2.59
C LEU A 129 -4.54 2.90 -3.14
N ILE A 130 -3.51 2.26 -2.60
CA ILE A 130 -2.97 1.02 -3.19
C ILE A 130 -3.22 -0.24 -2.37
N ALA A 131 -3.89 -0.12 -1.22
CA ALA A 131 -4.18 -1.24 -0.32
C ALA A 131 -2.93 -2.13 -0.11
N SER A 132 -3.05 -3.46 -0.22
CA SER A 132 -1.97 -4.41 0.07
C SER A 132 -0.64 -4.15 -0.64
N SER A 133 -0.61 -3.46 -1.79
CA SER A 133 0.63 -3.03 -2.44
C SER A 133 1.49 -2.05 -1.61
N SER A 134 1.02 -1.70 -0.41
CA SER A 134 1.77 -0.98 0.64
C SER A 134 2.81 -1.86 1.34
N LYS A 135 2.69 -3.19 1.29
CA LYS A 135 3.46 -4.10 2.13
C LYS A 135 4.94 -4.09 1.79
N MET A 136 5.28 -4.05 0.51
CA MET A 136 6.68 -3.93 0.09
C MET A 136 7.34 -2.63 0.60
N LEU A 137 6.58 -1.53 0.66
CA LEU A 137 7.04 -0.23 1.17
C LEU A 137 7.28 -0.29 2.68
N THR A 138 6.32 -0.84 3.43
CA THR A 138 6.45 -1.00 4.87
C THR A 138 7.60 -1.93 5.23
N ALA A 139 7.76 -3.05 4.51
CA ALA A 139 8.85 -3.98 4.72
C ALA A 139 10.21 -3.33 4.45
N GLY A 140 10.34 -2.56 3.36
CA GLY A 140 11.61 -1.91 3.03
C GLY A 140 12.02 -0.83 4.04
N VAL A 141 11.08 -0.09 4.67
CA VAL A 141 11.41 0.77 5.82
C VAL A 141 12.05 -0.03 6.96
N LEU A 142 11.51 -1.19 7.29
CA LEU A 142 12.03 -1.98 8.42
C LEU A 142 13.37 -2.62 8.09
N VAL A 143 13.53 -3.08 6.85
CA VAL A 143 14.80 -3.60 6.35
C VAL A 143 15.84 -2.47 6.31
N LYS A 144 15.46 -1.23 5.95
CA LYS A 144 16.36 -0.08 6.03
C LYS A 144 16.82 0.22 7.45
N LEU A 145 15.91 0.19 8.42
CA LEU A 145 16.25 0.36 9.84
C LEU A 145 17.17 -0.76 10.35
N HIS A 146 16.99 -1.99 9.86
CA HIS A 146 17.89 -3.11 10.16
C HIS A 146 19.29 -2.89 9.57
N GLU A 147 19.35 -2.52 8.29
CA GLU A 147 20.59 -2.18 7.58
C GLU A 147 21.37 -1.07 8.28
N ASP A 148 20.68 -0.04 8.78
CA ASP A 148 21.28 1.08 9.52
C ASP A 148 21.70 0.72 10.95
N GLY A 149 21.44 -0.53 11.38
CA GLY A 149 21.79 -1.03 12.71
C GLY A 149 20.91 -0.48 13.83
N ALA A 150 19.73 0.06 13.52
CA ALA A 150 18.79 0.53 14.53
C ALA A 150 18.20 -0.62 15.36
N PHE A 151 18.01 -1.78 14.73
CA PHE A 151 17.56 -3.01 15.38
C PHE A 151 17.89 -4.26 14.53
N ASP A 152 17.80 -5.44 15.14
CA ASP A 152 17.84 -6.72 14.44
C ASP A 152 16.41 -7.21 14.14
N ILE A 153 16.09 -7.34 12.85
CA ILE A 153 14.76 -7.76 12.36
C ILE A 153 14.45 -9.23 12.69
N ASP A 154 15.48 -10.05 12.91
CA ASP A 154 15.37 -11.45 13.35
C ASP A 154 15.36 -11.59 14.89
N ALA A 155 15.59 -10.51 15.64
CA ALA A 155 15.48 -10.55 17.09
C ALA A 155 14.02 -10.40 17.55
N PRO A 156 13.67 -10.93 18.73
CA PRO A 156 12.34 -10.75 19.30
C PRO A 156 11.93 -9.28 19.42
N VAL A 157 10.68 -9.00 19.10
CA VAL A 157 10.08 -7.66 19.29
C VAL A 157 10.17 -7.22 20.75
N ALA A 158 10.05 -8.17 21.69
CA ALA A 158 10.17 -7.93 23.12
C ALA A 158 11.54 -7.36 23.57
N ASP A 159 12.59 -7.44 22.74
CA ASP A 159 13.88 -6.83 23.05
C ASP A 159 13.87 -5.30 22.87
N TYR A 160 12.89 -4.76 22.14
CA TYR A 160 12.80 -3.35 21.77
C TYR A 160 11.63 -2.60 22.41
N VAL A 161 10.58 -3.31 22.79
CA VAL A 161 9.32 -2.74 23.31
C VAL A 161 8.74 -3.54 24.46
N ASP A 162 8.30 -2.85 25.51
CA ASP A 162 7.75 -3.49 26.72
C ASP A 162 6.49 -4.32 26.44
N TRP A 163 5.63 -3.84 25.53
CA TRP A 163 4.40 -4.55 25.14
C TRP A 163 4.67 -5.84 24.35
N GLY A 164 5.89 -6.04 23.84
CA GLY A 164 6.30 -7.29 23.18
C GLY A 164 6.33 -8.48 24.15
N ALA A 165 6.36 -8.25 25.46
CA ALA A 165 6.35 -9.30 26.48
C ALA A 165 5.10 -10.20 26.46
N GLY A 166 3.99 -9.75 25.84
CA GLY A 166 2.80 -10.58 25.64
C GLY A 166 3.02 -11.73 24.66
N ASN A 167 3.92 -11.56 23.69
CA ASN A 167 4.28 -12.57 22.69
C ASN A 167 5.81 -12.57 22.46
N PRO A 168 6.58 -13.09 23.43
CA PRO A 168 8.02 -12.82 23.54
C PRO A 168 8.88 -13.48 22.48
N ASP A 169 8.35 -14.43 21.71
CA ASP A 169 9.10 -15.14 20.66
C ASP A 169 8.87 -14.56 19.25
N ILE A 170 7.93 -13.61 19.09
CA ILE A 170 7.62 -13.00 17.78
C ILE A 170 8.74 -12.03 17.39
N THR A 171 9.24 -12.18 16.16
CA THR A 171 10.24 -11.32 15.53
C THR A 171 9.60 -10.46 14.44
N THR A 172 10.27 -9.38 14.07
CA THR A 172 9.76 -8.50 12.99
C THR A 172 9.78 -9.20 11.63
N ALA A 173 10.77 -10.05 11.37
CA ALA A 173 10.82 -10.85 10.15
C ALA A 173 9.61 -11.79 10.02
N GLN A 174 9.11 -12.35 11.14
CA GLN A 174 7.90 -13.17 11.14
C GLN A 174 6.63 -12.36 10.92
N LEU A 175 6.54 -11.13 11.47
CA LEU A 175 5.43 -10.22 11.21
C LEU A 175 5.32 -9.91 9.71
N LEU A 176 6.44 -9.53 9.08
CA LEU A 176 6.49 -9.11 7.67
C LEU A 176 6.34 -10.27 6.68
N SER A 177 6.70 -11.51 7.05
CA SER A 177 6.45 -12.69 6.23
C SER A 177 5.12 -13.37 6.51
N ASN A 178 4.24 -12.73 7.29
CA ASN A 178 2.94 -13.27 7.68
C ASN A 178 3.04 -14.66 8.36
N SER A 179 4.08 -14.89 9.16
CA SER A 179 4.35 -16.15 9.87
C SER A 179 4.54 -15.95 11.37
N SER A 180 4.07 -14.83 11.92
CA SER A 180 4.13 -14.52 13.35
C SER A 180 3.25 -15.43 14.22
N GLY A 181 2.22 -16.01 13.61
CA GLY A 181 1.21 -16.79 14.30
C GLY A 181 0.02 -15.97 14.83
N LEU A 182 0.08 -14.63 14.77
CA LEU A 182 -1.04 -13.75 15.06
C LEU A 182 -2.21 -14.00 14.10
N VAL A 183 -3.42 -13.57 14.49
CA VAL A 183 -4.62 -13.73 13.65
C VAL A 183 -4.49 -12.96 12.34
N GLY A 184 -4.48 -13.69 11.22
CA GLY A 184 -4.38 -13.10 9.89
C GLY A 184 -5.68 -12.43 9.45
N LEU A 185 -5.57 -11.46 8.54
CA LEU A 185 -6.69 -10.76 7.91
C LEU A 185 -7.67 -11.71 7.20
N ILE A 186 -7.16 -12.75 6.53
CA ILE A 186 -8.02 -13.73 5.84
C ILE A 186 -8.76 -14.63 6.83
N ASP A 187 -8.14 -14.93 7.97
CA ASP A 187 -8.73 -15.82 8.97
C ASP A 187 -9.91 -15.16 9.68
N ASP A 188 -9.75 -13.91 10.10
CA ASP A 188 -10.82 -13.08 10.67
C ASP A 188 -10.52 -11.58 10.43
N PRO A 189 -11.09 -10.96 9.37
CA PRO A 189 -10.83 -9.56 9.07
C PRO A 189 -11.43 -8.59 10.10
N THR A 190 -12.31 -9.09 10.97
CA THR A 190 -13.04 -8.35 11.99
C THR A 190 -12.61 -8.73 13.41
N TYR A 191 -11.46 -9.39 13.55
CA TYR A 191 -10.96 -9.85 14.83
C TYR A 191 -10.89 -8.68 15.80
N ALA A 192 -11.76 -8.70 16.82
CA ALA A 192 -12.05 -7.53 17.65
C ALA A 192 -10.79 -6.87 18.26
N PRO A 193 -9.80 -7.64 18.76
CA PRO A 193 -8.55 -7.08 19.29
C PRO A 193 -7.74 -6.26 18.27
N TYR A 194 -7.85 -6.57 16.98
CA TYR A 194 -7.04 -5.95 15.93
C TYR A 194 -7.77 -4.84 15.18
N LEU A 195 -9.00 -4.47 15.59
CA LEU A 195 -9.80 -3.45 14.92
C LEU A 195 -9.15 -2.05 14.93
N CYS A 196 -8.23 -1.79 15.86
CA CYS A 196 -7.45 -0.54 15.89
C CYS A 196 -6.69 -0.28 14.58
N GLN A 197 -6.37 -1.31 13.80
CA GLN A 197 -5.68 -1.17 12.51
C GLN A 197 -6.48 -0.35 11.48
N TYR A 198 -7.81 -0.29 11.61
CA TYR A 198 -8.69 0.45 10.71
C TYR A 198 -9.05 1.86 11.22
N ILE A 199 -8.59 2.21 12.42
CA ILE A 199 -8.98 3.44 13.12
C ILE A 199 -7.88 4.48 12.97
N HIS A 200 -8.20 5.59 12.29
CA HIS A 200 -7.27 6.69 12.05
C HIS A 200 -6.91 7.53 13.30
N THR A 201 -7.59 7.32 14.42
CA THR A 201 -7.28 8.00 15.68
C THR A 201 -6.50 7.09 16.63
N GLY A 202 -5.71 7.69 17.50
CA GLY A 202 -4.78 6.98 18.38
C GLY A 202 -3.40 6.84 17.74
N THR A 203 -2.51 6.12 18.39
CA THR A 203 -1.13 5.93 17.91
C THR A 203 -0.92 4.51 17.40
N LEU A 204 0.05 4.34 16.51
CA LEU A 204 0.48 3.03 16.04
C LEU A 204 0.95 2.13 17.20
N GLN A 205 1.61 2.73 18.19
CA GLN A 205 2.08 2.06 19.42
C GLN A 205 0.92 1.58 20.31
N ASP A 206 -0.12 2.40 20.54
CA ASP A 206 -1.31 1.96 21.29
C ASP A 206 -1.99 0.77 20.60
N CYS A 207 -2.05 0.78 19.26
CA CYS A 207 -2.62 -0.31 18.49
C CYS A 207 -1.77 -1.58 18.58
N ALA A 208 -0.45 -1.48 18.45
CA ALA A 208 0.46 -2.60 18.60
C ALA A 208 0.44 -3.19 20.01
N GLU A 209 0.38 -2.36 21.06
CA GLU A 209 0.23 -2.83 22.44
C GLU A 209 -1.08 -3.60 22.61
N ALA A 210 -2.21 -3.08 22.10
CA ALA A 210 -3.48 -3.80 22.13
C ALA A 210 -3.41 -5.15 21.41
N ILE A 211 -2.77 -5.20 20.23
CA ILE A 211 -2.60 -6.43 19.45
C ILE A 211 -1.75 -7.46 20.20
N MET A 212 -0.66 -7.03 20.85
CA MET A 212 0.32 -7.94 21.45
C MET A 212 0.01 -8.38 22.87
N THR A 213 -0.92 -7.71 23.57
CA THR A 213 -1.21 -7.93 24.99
C THR A 213 -2.64 -8.37 25.28
N THR A 214 -3.47 -8.61 24.27
CA THR A 214 -4.87 -9.00 24.48
C THR A 214 -4.96 -10.43 25.04
N PRO A 215 -5.42 -10.66 26.28
CA PRO A 215 -5.38 -12.00 26.89
C PRO A 215 -6.36 -13.02 26.28
N GLU A 216 -7.23 -12.60 25.36
CA GLU A 216 -8.29 -13.42 24.75
C GLU A 216 -7.85 -14.08 23.43
N ASP A 217 -6.58 -13.92 23.01
CA ASP A 217 -6.05 -14.43 21.73
C ASP A 217 -5.12 -15.65 21.86
N ASP A 218 -4.68 -16.01 23.07
CA ASP A 218 -3.75 -17.14 23.34
C ASP A 218 -4.18 -18.48 22.69
N GLU A 219 -5.48 -18.74 22.54
CA GLU A 219 -5.99 -19.96 21.90
C GLU A 219 -6.04 -19.88 20.37
N LEU A 220 -5.98 -18.67 19.80
CA LEU A 220 -6.02 -18.40 18.37
C LEU A 220 -4.64 -18.10 17.78
N ILE A 221 -3.66 -17.75 18.62
CA ILE A 221 -2.26 -17.59 18.23
C ILE A 221 -1.62 -18.98 18.04
N THR A 222 -0.90 -19.14 16.94
CA THR A 222 -0.09 -20.33 16.68
C THR A 222 1.39 -20.04 16.92
N PRO A 223 2.24 -21.05 17.12
CA PRO A 223 3.68 -20.82 17.19
C PRO A 223 4.20 -20.05 15.96
N PRO A 224 5.13 -19.11 16.13
CA PRO A 224 5.78 -18.46 15.00
C PRO A 224 6.45 -19.47 14.06
N ASP A 225 6.53 -19.13 12.77
CA ASP A 225 7.11 -19.98 11.72
C ASP A 225 6.51 -21.40 11.69
N SER A 226 5.19 -21.51 11.88
CA SER A 226 4.46 -22.78 11.75
C SER A 226 3.35 -22.78 10.69
N THR A 227 2.82 -21.61 10.35
CA THR A 227 1.79 -21.44 9.33
C THR A 227 1.83 -20.03 8.75
N PHE A 228 1.44 -19.91 7.49
CA PHE A 228 1.21 -18.62 6.84
C PHE A 228 -0.17 -18.10 7.22
N ARG A 229 -0.26 -16.86 7.73
CA ARG A 229 -1.51 -16.18 8.12
C ARG A 229 -1.48 -14.74 7.60
N TYR A 230 -2.05 -14.54 6.41
CA TYR A 230 -1.87 -13.31 5.65
C TYR A 230 -2.47 -12.07 6.33
N GLY A 231 -1.71 -10.98 6.35
CA GLY A 231 -2.15 -9.63 6.66
C GLY A 231 -2.51 -9.38 8.12
N GLY A 232 -3.20 -8.28 8.38
CA GLY A 232 -3.83 -7.97 9.66
C GLY A 232 -2.91 -7.22 10.64
N GLY A 233 -3.22 -7.38 11.93
CA GLY A 233 -2.60 -6.61 13.02
C GLY A 233 -1.07 -6.72 13.07
N GLN A 234 -0.49 -7.82 12.59
CA GLN A 234 0.97 -8.01 12.57
C GLN A 234 1.74 -6.91 11.83
N TRP A 235 1.13 -6.29 10.81
CA TRP A 235 1.73 -5.17 10.11
C TRP A 235 1.72 -3.87 10.93
N GLN A 236 0.69 -3.64 11.75
CA GLN A 236 0.68 -2.51 12.69
C GLN A 236 1.74 -2.67 13.77
N VAL A 237 1.92 -3.90 14.26
CA VAL A 237 2.99 -4.21 15.21
C VAL A 237 4.36 -3.89 14.59
N ALA A 238 4.60 -4.32 13.35
CA ALA A 238 5.85 -4.03 12.64
C ALA A 238 6.09 -2.51 12.51
N GLY A 239 5.08 -1.75 12.07
CA GLY A 239 5.19 -0.30 11.98
C GLY A 239 5.45 0.38 13.33
N ALA A 240 4.83 -0.09 14.42
CA ALA A 240 5.07 0.45 15.76
C ALA A 240 6.51 0.18 16.24
N VAL A 241 7.08 -1.00 15.93
CA VAL A 241 8.49 -1.28 16.19
C VAL A 241 9.37 -0.27 15.45
N ALA A 242 9.06 0.04 14.19
CA ALA A 242 9.77 1.05 13.39
C ALA A 242 9.84 2.40 14.10
N GLU A 243 8.70 2.92 14.56
CA GLU A 243 8.63 4.21 15.24
C GLU A 243 9.40 4.19 16.57
N VAL A 244 9.34 3.09 17.33
CA VAL A 244 10.05 2.97 18.61
C VAL A 244 11.56 2.91 18.42
N VAL A 245 12.06 2.04 17.53
CA VAL A 245 13.52 1.83 17.36
C VAL A 245 14.21 3.01 16.69
N SER A 246 13.48 3.75 15.86
CA SER A 246 14.01 4.95 15.17
C SER A 246 13.80 6.25 15.96
N GLY A 247 12.75 6.32 16.80
CA GLY A 247 12.28 7.55 17.41
C GLY A 247 11.66 8.54 16.42
N LYS A 248 11.29 8.09 15.22
CA LYS A 248 10.73 8.90 14.12
C LYS A 248 9.29 8.50 13.86
N SER A 249 8.51 9.44 13.32
CA SER A 249 7.17 9.15 12.81
C SER A 249 7.24 8.33 11.53
N TRP A 250 6.17 7.57 11.22
CA TRP A 250 6.09 6.83 9.96
C TRP A 250 6.30 7.71 8.71
N ALA A 251 5.80 8.95 8.72
CA ALA A 251 5.98 9.88 7.60
C ALA A 251 7.46 10.26 7.39
N GLU A 252 8.23 10.48 8.47
CA GLU A 252 9.67 10.73 8.39
C GLU A 252 10.43 9.50 7.87
N LEU A 253 10.02 8.30 8.29
CA LEU A 253 10.64 7.06 7.82
C LEU A 253 10.40 6.83 6.32
N ILE A 254 9.20 7.10 5.82
CA ILE A 254 8.90 7.05 4.38
C ILE A 254 9.69 8.11 3.61
N ASP A 255 9.79 9.33 4.14
CA ASP A 255 10.53 10.41 3.50
C ASP A 255 12.01 10.05 3.33
N GLU A 256 12.64 9.55 4.40
CA GLU A 256 14.06 9.18 4.38
C GLU A 256 14.36 7.92 3.58
N THR A 257 13.45 6.93 3.59
CA THR A 257 13.67 5.65 2.92
C THR A 257 13.43 5.74 1.41
N TYR A 258 12.42 6.52 0.98
CA TYR A 258 11.96 6.51 -0.40
C TYR A 258 11.86 7.90 -1.03
N VAL A 259 11.17 8.85 -0.39
CA VAL A 259 10.84 10.14 -1.05
C VAL A 259 12.11 10.92 -1.38
N GLN A 260 12.99 11.15 -0.41
CA GLN A 260 14.25 11.87 -0.63
C GLN A 260 15.21 11.13 -1.57
N PRO A 261 15.51 9.83 -1.40
CA PRO A 261 16.47 9.14 -2.26
C PRO A 261 15.96 8.90 -3.68
N CYS A 262 14.64 8.70 -3.87
CA CYS A 262 14.05 8.29 -5.14
C CYS A 262 13.24 9.37 -5.85
N GLY A 263 12.94 10.49 -5.19
CA GLY A 263 12.14 11.58 -5.76
C GLY A 263 10.68 11.21 -5.97
N VAL A 264 10.14 10.32 -5.13
CA VAL A 264 8.75 9.83 -5.21
C VAL A 264 7.80 10.68 -4.37
N ASP A 265 7.64 11.94 -4.76
CA ASP A 265 6.93 12.97 -3.97
C ASP A 265 5.42 12.68 -3.81
N SER A 266 4.83 11.78 -4.62
CA SER A 266 3.41 11.39 -4.48
C SER A 266 3.16 10.37 -3.37
N LEU A 267 4.23 9.72 -2.85
CA LEU A 267 4.12 8.66 -1.86
C LEU A 267 3.77 9.20 -0.47
N GLY A 268 2.73 8.64 0.13
CA GLY A 268 2.41 8.84 1.53
C GLY A 268 1.53 7.74 2.11
N TYR A 269 1.17 7.88 3.38
CA TYR A 269 0.34 6.91 4.11
C TYR A 269 -0.85 7.58 4.80
N THR A 270 -1.95 6.85 4.90
CA THR A 270 -3.15 7.22 5.64
C THR A 270 -3.76 6.00 6.35
N ASN A 271 -4.90 6.20 7.00
CA ASN A 271 -5.76 5.14 7.49
C ASN A 271 -7.20 5.47 7.13
N HIS A 272 -7.56 5.17 5.88
CA HIS A 272 -8.81 5.64 5.27
C HIS A 272 -10.02 4.77 5.65
N PHE A 273 -9.82 3.53 6.12
CA PHE A 273 -10.86 2.50 6.26
C PHE A 273 -12.08 2.91 7.10
N ALA A 274 -11.87 3.64 8.20
CA ALA A 274 -12.96 4.17 9.03
C ALA A 274 -13.37 5.62 8.69
N GLN A 275 -12.70 6.25 7.71
CA GLN A 275 -12.93 7.64 7.30
C GLN A 275 -13.79 7.74 6.05
N ILE A 276 -13.42 6.98 5.02
CA ILE A 276 -14.08 6.93 3.71
C ILE A 276 -14.30 5.46 3.35
N GLN A 277 -15.45 5.17 2.76
CA GLN A 277 -15.84 3.80 2.43
C GLN A 277 -16.44 3.76 1.04
N SER A 278 -16.22 2.65 0.34
CA SER A 278 -16.92 2.35 -0.89
C SER A 278 -18.34 1.86 -0.59
N GLU A 279 -19.31 2.25 -1.39
CA GLU A 279 -20.66 1.67 -1.34
C GLU A 279 -20.66 0.18 -1.70
N ALA A 280 -19.65 -0.28 -2.46
CA ALA A 280 -19.46 -1.68 -2.83
C ALA A 280 -18.83 -2.55 -1.73
N GLY A 281 -18.41 -1.95 -0.61
CA GLY A 281 -17.85 -2.64 0.56
C GLY A 281 -16.42 -2.24 0.91
N PRO A 282 -15.91 -2.67 2.07
CA PRO A 282 -14.66 -2.17 2.66
C PRO A 282 -13.37 -2.52 1.87
N PHE A 283 -13.44 -3.48 0.95
CA PHE A 283 -12.32 -3.91 0.11
C PHE A 283 -12.47 -3.51 -1.36
N SER A 284 -13.44 -2.64 -1.67
CA SER A 284 -13.52 -1.94 -2.97
C SER A 284 -12.94 -0.54 -2.82
N TYR A 285 -12.40 0.01 -3.91
CA TYR A 285 -11.84 1.36 -3.88
C TYR A 285 -12.86 2.39 -3.36
N PRO A 286 -12.49 3.27 -2.41
CA PRO A 286 -13.39 4.26 -1.88
C PRO A 286 -13.49 5.46 -2.84
N ASP A 287 -14.60 5.53 -3.59
CA ASP A 287 -14.92 6.64 -4.52
C ASP A 287 -14.61 8.05 -3.98
N PRO A 288 -14.80 8.37 -2.67
CA PRO A 288 -14.47 9.69 -2.14
C PRO A 288 -12.98 10.10 -2.24
N PHE A 289 -12.03 9.17 -2.36
CA PHE A 289 -10.59 9.50 -2.36
C PHE A 289 -10.14 10.26 -3.62
N ASN A 290 -10.79 10.02 -4.77
CA ASN A 290 -10.65 10.71 -6.07
C ASN A 290 -9.32 11.44 -6.38
N GLY A 291 -8.16 10.83 -6.08
CA GLY A 291 -6.85 11.41 -6.38
C GLY A 291 -6.36 12.53 -5.47
N ASP A 292 -7.03 12.82 -4.36
CA ASP A 292 -6.61 13.88 -3.44
C ASP A 292 -6.36 13.34 -2.02
N PRO A 293 -5.09 13.20 -1.60
CA PRO A 293 -4.74 12.80 -0.24
C PRO A 293 -5.31 13.72 0.86
N ASN A 294 -5.68 14.97 0.53
CA ASN A 294 -6.31 15.88 1.50
C ASN A 294 -7.80 15.58 1.72
N SER A 295 -8.37 14.59 1.01
CA SER A 295 -9.74 14.13 1.20
C SER A 295 -9.93 13.26 2.46
N VAL A 296 -8.84 12.87 3.12
CA VAL A 296 -8.81 12.11 4.37
C VAL A 296 -8.12 12.91 5.46
N GLU A 297 -8.55 12.72 6.71
CA GLU A 297 -7.91 13.32 7.87
C GLU A 297 -6.52 12.71 8.10
N PRO A 298 -5.53 13.54 8.51
CA PRO A 298 -4.21 13.06 8.91
C PRO A 298 -4.29 12.07 10.07
N THR A 299 -3.33 11.14 10.14
CA THR A 299 -3.27 10.09 11.17
C THR A 299 -1.85 9.88 11.66
N VAL A 300 -1.71 9.52 12.94
CA VAL A 300 -0.48 8.97 13.54
C VAL A 300 -0.60 7.47 13.84
N ASN A 301 -1.67 6.85 13.34
CA ASN A 301 -1.85 5.41 13.20
C ASN A 301 -2.18 5.08 11.72
N PRO A 302 -1.24 5.31 10.78
CA PRO A 302 -1.42 4.90 9.39
C PRO A 302 -1.60 3.38 9.31
N ASN A 303 -2.35 2.89 8.32
CA ASN A 303 -2.48 1.44 8.12
C ASN A 303 -1.25 0.94 7.36
N MET A 304 -0.43 0.12 8.00
CA MET A 304 0.87 -0.34 7.51
C MET A 304 0.75 -1.30 6.34
N GLU A 305 -0.34 -2.06 6.28
CA GLU A 305 -0.52 -3.05 5.22
C GLU A 305 -1.36 -2.57 4.05
N GLY A 306 -2.00 -1.40 4.15
CA GLY A 306 -3.08 -0.99 3.26
C GLY A 306 -3.30 0.52 3.12
N GLY A 307 -2.48 1.33 3.80
CA GLY A 307 -2.67 2.76 3.93
C GLY A 307 -1.88 3.61 2.94
N ALA A 308 -0.99 3.04 2.14
CA ALA A 308 -0.20 3.82 1.20
C ALA A 308 -1.07 4.38 0.06
N TYR A 309 -0.66 5.54 -0.43
CA TYR A 309 -1.11 6.12 -1.69
C TYR A 309 0.11 6.64 -2.46
N ILE A 310 0.03 6.61 -3.78
CA ILE A 310 1.11 6.96 -4.71
C ILE A 310 0.54 7.00 -6.14
N ASP A 311 1.20 7.70 -7.06
CA ASP A 311 0.90 7.61 -8.48
C ASP A 311 1.64 6.44 -9.19
N ALA A 312 1.29 6.18 -10.45
CA ALA A 312 1.86 5.07 -11.19
C ALA A 312 3.35 5.26 -11.52
N GLY A 313 3.78 6.48 -11.84
CA GLY A 313 5.17 6.75 -12.23
C GLY A 313 6.13 6.58 -11.05
N ASP A 314 5.75 7.08 -9.88
CA ASP A 314 6.51 6.96 -8.65
C ASP A 314 6.57 5.50 -8.18
N TYR A 315 5.49 4.73 -8.29
CA TYR A 315 5.55 3.28 -8.00
C TYR A 315 6.50 2.57 -8.96
N GLY A 316 6.48 2.91 -10.25
CA GLY A 316 7.43 2.41 -11.25
C GLY A 316 8.88 2.70 -10.88
N THR A 317 9.16 3.89 -10.33
CA THR A 317 10.50 4.25 -9.83
C THR A 317 10.94 3.32 -8.70
N LEU A 318 10.04 2.91 -7.80
CA LEU A 318 10.36 1.98 -6.73
C LEU A 318 10.56 0.55 -7.23
N LEU A 319 9.80 0.09 -8.23
CA LEU A 319 10.08 -1.19 -8.90
C LEU A 319 11.47 -1.19 -9.57
N LEU A 320 11.82 -0.08 -10.20
CA LEU A 320 13.13 0.09 -10.82
C LEU A 320 14.27 0.10 -9.79
N MET A 321 14.02 0.67 -8.60
CA MET A 321 14.95 0.61 -7.47
C MET A 321 15.22 -0.84 -7.04
N HIS A 322 14.18 -1.67 -6.91
CA HIS A 322 14.35 -3.10 -6.64
C HIS A 322 15.14 -3.82 -7.74
N LEU A 323 14.86 -3.53 -9.03
CA LEU A 323 15.59 -4.12 -10.16
C LEU A 323 17.06 -3.70 -10.23
N ARG A 324 17.42 -2.56 -9.63
CA ARG A 324 18.77 -1.97 -9.63
C ARG A 324 19.45 -2.10 -8.27
N ASP A 325 19.21 -3.22 -7.59
CA ASP A 325 19.85 -3.57 -6.32
C ASP A 325 19.75 -2.45 -5.27
N GLY A 326 18.63 -1.72 -5.28
CA GLY A 326 18.32 -0.68 -4.31
C GLY A 326 18.72 0.74 -4.70
N MET A 327 19.13 0.95 -5.96
CA MET A 327 19.58 2.25 -6.47
C MET A 327 18.45 3.08 -7.08
N CYS A 328 18.33 4.32 -6.61
CA CYS A 328 17.54 5.40 -7.20
C CYS A 328 18.47 6.42 -7.85
N GLY A 329 18.70 6.26 -9.16
CA GLY A 329 19.73 7.03 -9.87
C GLY A 329 21.11 6.74 -9.29
N ASP A 330 21.75 7.77 -8.72
CA ASP A 330 23.07 7.65 -8.07
C ASP A 330 22.97 7.43 -6.54
N THR A 331 21.76 7.36 -5.98
CA THR A 331 21.53 7.22 -4.54
C THR A 331 21.13 5.78 -4.19
N GLN A 332 21.83 5.16 -3.23
CA GLN A 332 21.45 3.85 -2.68
C GLN A 332 20.35 4.05 -1.61
N ALA A 333 19.11 3.68 -1.92
CA ALA A 333 17.98 3.76 -0.97
C ALA A 333 17.98 2.57 0.01
N LEU A 334 18.17 1.37 -0.54
CA LEU A 334 18.34 0.10 0.19
C LEU A 334 19.59 -0.59 -0.32
N THR A 335 20.32 -1.34 0.50
CA THR A 335 21.47 -2.13 0.01
C THR A 335 21.02 -3.33 -0.84
N PRO A 336 21.91 -3.89 -1.68
CA PRO A 336 21.62 -5.13 -2.40
C PRO A 336 21.23 -6.30 -1.48
N GLU A 337 21.85 -6.40 -0.30
CA GLU A 337 21.51 -7.41 0.73
C GLU A 337 20.08 -7.20 1.25
N SER A 338 19.67 -5.95 1.48
CA SER A 338 18.30 -5.59 1.84
C SER A 338 17.29 -6.00 0.77
N ILE A 339 17.60 -5.78 -0.52
CA ILE A 339 16.75 -6.18 -1.65
C ILE A 339 16.62 -7.71 -1.73
N GLU A 340 17.75 -8.44 -1.69
CA GLU A 340 17.78 -9.90 -1.70
C GLU A 340 16.94 -10.48 -0.55
N ARG A 341 17.09 -9.89 0.65
CA ARG A 341 16.34 -10.30 1.83
C ARG A 341 14.83 -10.13 1.67
N MET A 342 14.37 -9.08 0.99
CA MET A 342 12.94 -8.86 0.75
C MET A 342 12.34 -9.88 -0.22
N HIS A 343 13.11 -10.30 -1.24
CA HIS A 343 12.67 -11.25 -2.27
C HIS A 343 12.95 -12.72 -1.94
N THR A 344 13.67 -13.02 -0.86
CA THR A 344 13.92 -14.39 -0.40
C THR A 344 12.63 -15.04 0.12
N ASP A 345 12.35 -16.29 -0.30
CA ASP A 345 11.20 -17.09 0.18
C ASP A 345 11.37 -17.54 1.63
N ARG A 346 11.15 -16.60 2.55
CA ARG A 346 11.35 -16.81 3.98
C ARG A 346 10.48 -17.95 4.52
N ILE A 347 9.20 -18.02 4.12
CA ILE A 347 8.30 -19.06 4.66
C ILE A 347 8.69 -20.46 4.18
N GLY A 348 9.19 -20.59 2.95
CA GLY A 348 9.76 -21.83 2.44
C GLY A 348 11.01 -22.25 3.20
N GLU A 349 11.96 -21.33 3.38
CA GLU A 349 13.23 -21.61 4.06
C GLU A 349 13.08 -21.93 5.54
N ARG A 350 12.16 -21.24 6.24
CA ARG A 350 12.05 -21.35 7.70
C ARG A 350 11.27 -22.57 8.16
N TYR A 351 10.21 -22.96 7.45
CA TYR A 351 9.33 -24.03 7.90
C TYR A 351 8.66 -24.84 6.79
N ASP A 352 9.17 -24.78 5.54
CA ASP A 352 8.55 -25.43 4.37
C ASP A 352 7.09 -24.98 4.19
N GLY A 353 6.83 -23.71 4.51
CA GLY A 353 5.51 -23.10 4.41
C GLY A 353 5.06 -22.89 2.97
N SER A 354 3.77 -22.66 2.79
CA SER A 354 3.22 -22.20 1.52
C SER A 354 2.08 -21.22 1.79
N THR A 355 1.85 -20.30 0.86
CA THR A 355 0.72 -19.37 0.98
C THR A 355 -0.63 -20.05 0.69
N GLY A 356 -0.62 -21.23 0.09
CA GLY A 356 -1.81 -21.93 -0.42
C GLY A 356 -2.47 -21.23 -1.61
N THR A 357 -1.69 -20.47 -2.41
CA THR A 357 -2.16 -19.73 -3.59
C THR A 357 -1.32 -20.09 -4.81
N GLY A 358 -1.64 -19.54 -5.99
CA GLY A 358 -0.80 -19.71 -7.19
C GLY A 358 0.64 -19.19 -7.04
N LEU A 359 0.92 -18.39 -6.01
CA LEU A 359 2.26 -17.91 -5.65
C LEU A 359 2.63 -18.50 -4.30
N GLU A 360 3.23 -19.68 -4.33
CA GLU A 360 3.39 -20.53 -3.15
C GLU A 360 4.41 -20.01 -2.14
N GLY A 361 5.30 -19.08 -2.53
CA GLY A 361 6.30 -18.48 -1.66
C GLY A 361 5.92 -17.11 -1.14
N TYR A 362 6.53 -16.70 -0.03
CA TYR A 362 6.34 -15.35 0.52
C TYR A 362 7.62 -14.84 1.20
N GLY A 363 8.06 -13.66 0.76
CA GLY A 363 9.21 -12.96 1.32
C GLY A 363 8.81 -11.90 2.34
N LEU A 364 9.49 -10.76 2.35
CA LEU A 364 9.12 -9.62 3.18
C LEU A 364 8.29 -8.65 2.34
N GLY A 365 6.97 -8.81 2.37
CA GLY A 365 6.02 -8.00 1.60
C GLY A 365 5.84 -8.42 0.14
N TRP A 366 6.45 -9.53 -0.30
CA TRP A 366 6.36 -10.02 -1.68
C TRP A 366 5.79 -11.43 -1.75
N TRP A 367 4.83 -11.65 -2.64
CA TRP A 367 4.40 -12.97 -3.08
C TRP A 367 5.36 -13.48 -4.14
N LEU A 368 5.78 -14.75 -4.04
CA LEU A 368 6.83 -15.32 -4.87
C LEU A 368 6.31 -16.54 -5.64
N ASP A 369 6.64 -16.62 -6.93
CA ASP A 369 6.39 -17.81 -7.72
C ASP A 369 7.57 -18.80 -7.59
N ARG A 370 7.33 -19.96 -6.98
CA ARG A 370 8.36 -21.00 -6.85
C ARG A 370 8.65 -21.72 -8.16
N ASP A 371 7.72 -21.70 -9.11
CA ASP A 371 7.86 -22.29 -10.43
C ASP A 371 8.50 -21.32 -11.44
N GLN A 372 8.49 -20.02 -11.14
CA GLN A 372 9.20 -18.96 -11.88
C GLN A 372 10.14 -18.16 -10.96
N PRO A 373 11.37 -18.67 -10.70
CA PRO A 373 12.36 -17.95 -9.88
C PRO A 373 12.60 -16.51 -10.36
N GLY A 374 12.72 -15.58 -9.41
CA GLY A 374 12.88 -14.15 -9.70
C GLY A 374 11.58 -13.43 -10.07
N TYR A 375 10.43 -14.12 -10.14
CA TYR A 375 9.13 -13.47 -10.26
C TYR A 375 8.50 -13.20 -8.88
N SER A 376 8.14 -11.94 -8.66
CA SER A 376 7.47 -11.49 -7.43
C SER A 376 6.37 -10.47 -7.72
N GLN A 377 5.34 -10.43 -6.86
CA GLN A 377 4.26 -9.43 -6.95
C GLN A 377 3.73 -9.03 -5.57
N ASP A 378 3.02 -7.90 -5.49
CA ASP A 378 2.38 -7.40 -4.26
C ASP A 378 1.00 -6.78 -4.56
N GLY A 379 0.03 -7.61 -4.97
CA GLY A 379 -1.29 -7.16 -5.40
C GLY A 379 -2.12 -6.50 -4.29
N GLY A 380 -2.82 -5.41 -4.61
CA GLY A 380 -3.68 -4.66 -3.69
C GLY A 380 -5.17 -4.93 -3.88
N ALA A 381 -5.94 -4.82 -2.78
CA ALA A 381 -7.41 -5.00 -2.76
C ALA A 381 -8.13 -4.09 -3.76
N PHE A 382 -7.55 -2.94 -4.09
CA PHE A 382 -8.14 -1.94 -4.97
C PHE A 382 -7.86 -2.12 -6.45
N GLY A 383 -7.21 -3.22 -6.84
CA GLY A 383 -6.91 -3.53 -8.24
C GLY A 383 -5.51 -3.12 -8.68
N THR A 384 -4.64 -2.74 -7.74
CA THR A 384 -3.23 -2.54 -8.02
C THR A 384 -2.52 -3.88 -8.17
N VAL A 385 -1.64 -3.99 -9.16
CA VAL A 385 -0.81 -5.17 -9.40
C VAL A 385 0.59 -4.71 -9.79
N PRO A 386 1.51 -4.57 -8.84
CA PRO A 386 2.94 -4.50 -9.09
C PRO A 386 3.54 -5.90 -9.26
N TRP A 387 4.45 -6.06 -10.20
CA TRP A 387 5.27 -7.27 -10.31
C TRP A 387 6.66 -6.96 -10.86
N ILE A 388 7.59 -7.87 -10.56
CA ILE A 388 8.97 -7.87 -11.03
C ILE A 388 9.28 -9.24 -11.61
N ASP A 389 10.04 -9.27 -12.70
CA ASP A 389 10.73 -10.45 -13.21
C ASP A 389 12.22 -10.12 -13.25
N GLU A 390 12.96 -10.57 -12.24
CA GLU A 390 14.39 -10.27 -12.07
C GLU A 390 15.27 -10.93 -13.14
N GLU A 391 14.85 -12.09 -13.65
CA GLU A 391 15.57 -12.83 -14.69
C GLU A 391 15.48 -12.08 -16.03
N ARG A 392 14.30 -11.55 -16.37
CA ARG A 392 14.10 -10.68 -17.53
C ARG A 392 14.51 -9.23 -17.29
N GLY A 393 14.73 -8.84 -16.05
CA GLY A 393 15.18 -7.50 -15.68
C GLY A 393 14.11 -6.41 -15.87
N TYR A 394 12.82 -6.74 -15.79
CA TYR A 394 11.74 -5.76 -15.93
C TYR A 394 10.75 -5.81 -14.76
N GLY A 395 9.99 -4.74 -14.61
CA GLY A 395 8.89 -4.65 -13.66
C GLY A 395 7.75 -3.86 -14.26
N ALA A 396 6.55 -4.08 -13.76
CA ALA A 396 5.39 -3.29 -14.17
C ALA A 396 4.47 -3.04 -13.00
N TYR A 397 3.77 -1.91 -13.06
CA TYR A 397 2.75 -1.55 -12.10
C TYR A 397 1.48 -1.15 -12.84
N LEU A 398 0.42 -1.90 -12.55
CA LEU A 398 -0.94 -1.58 -12.96
C LEU A 398 -1.69 -1.00 -11.76
N VAL A 399 -2.39 0.10 -11.97
CA VAL A 399 -3.35 0.64 -11.03
C VAL A 399 -4.69 0.88 -11.72
N ILE A 400 -5.73 0.32 -11.13
CA ILE A 400 -7.12 0.68 -11.37
C ILE A 400 -7.75 1.02 -10.01
N GLU A 401 -8.91 1.67 -10.02
CA GLU A 401 -9.66 2.02 -8.82
C GLU A 401 -10.90 1.14 -8.69
N LYS A 402 -10.69 -0.17 -8.47
CA LYS A 402 -11.77 -1.17 -8.44
C LYS A 402 -11.54 -2.23 -7.36
N THR A 403 -11.41 -3.50 -7.76
CA THR A 403 -11.15 -4.64 -6.89
C THR A 403 -9.93 -5.40 -7.40
N ASN A 404 -9.26 -6.12 -6.50
CA ASN A 404 -8.11 -6.97 -6.82
C ASN A 404 -8.39 -7.97 -7.96
N GLY A 405 -9.58 -8.57 -7.97
CA GLY A 405 -9.95 -9.54 -9.02
C GLY A 405 -9.92 -8.93 -10.42
N VAL A 406 -10.43 -7.70 -10.58
CA VAL A 406 -10.44 -7.00 -11.89
C VAL A 406 -9.02 -6.58 -12.29
N GLY A 407 -8.21 -6.09 -11.33
CA GLY A 407 -6.81 -5.74 -11.61
C GLY A 407 -5.97 -6.95 -12.00
N SER A 408 -6.18 -8.08 -11.31
CA SER A 408 -5.45 -9.33 -11.58
C SER A 408 -5.84 -9.95 -12.93
N GLU A 409 -7.10 -9.83 -13.34
CA GLU A 409 -7.55 -10.24 -14.68
C GLU A 409 -6.78 -9.48 -15.76
N LEU A 410 -6.72 -8.15 -15.66
CA LEU A 410 -5.97 -7.33 -16.61
C LEU A 410 -4.46 -7.62 -16.57
N ALA A 411 -3.84 -7.70 -15.39
CA ALA A 411 -2.42 -8.02 -15.29
C ALA A 411 -2.09 -9.39 -15.93
N THR A 412 -2.96 -10.39 -15.76
CA THR A 412 -2.83 -11.72 -16.39
C THR A 412 -2.91 -11.63 -17.92
N GLU A 413 -3.76 -10.76 -18.46
CA GLU A 413 -3.85 -10.49 -19.90
C GLU A 413 -2.57 -9.81 -20.44
N LEU A 414 -2.03 -8.83 -19.70
CA LEU A 414 -0.88 -8.02 -20.14
C LEU A 414 0.46 -8.75 -20.03
N LYS A 415 0.67 -9.57 -19.00
CA LYS A 415 1.96 -10.24 -18.72
C LYS A 415 2.58 -10.92 -19.96
N PRO A 416 1.90 -11.82 -20.69
CA PRO A 416 2.51 -12.48 -21.86
C PRO A 416 2.84 -11.52 -23.01
N MET A 417 2.09 -10.40 -23.16
CA MET A 417 2.41 -9.37 -24.15
C MET A 417 3.72 -8.65 -23.78
N LEU A 418 3.87 -8.29 -22.49
CA LEU A 418 5.09 -7.68 -22.00
C LEU A 418 6.28 -8.61 -22.13
N GLU A 419 6.16 -9.87 -21.73
CA GLU A 419 7.24 -10.85 -21.87
C GLU A 419 7.67 -10.99 -23.33
N THR A 420 6.72 -10.97 -24.27
CA THR A 420 7.05 -10.98 -25.71
C THR A 420 7.84 -9.73 -26.14
N ILE A 421 7.46 -8.55 -25.63
CA ILE A 421 8.15 -7.28 -25.92
C ILE A 421 9.56 -7.26 -25.30
N ILE A 422 9.68 -7.72 -24.05
CA ILE A 422 10.94 -7.76 -23.30
C ILE A 422 11.88 -8.78 -23.92
N ASP A 423 11.43 -10.01 -24.17
CA ASP A 423 12.26 -11.08 -24.77
C ASP A 423 12.75 -10.70 -26.19
N ALA A 424 12.03 -9.83 -26.90
CA ALA A 424 12.44 -9.33 -28.21
C ALA A 424 13.60 -8.31 -28.15
N ARG A 425 13.90 -7.76 -26.97
CA ARG A 425 14.97 -6.76 -26.78
C ARG A 425 16.36 -7.38 -26.61
N GLY A 426 16.43 -8.69 -26.39
CA GLY A 426 17.67 -9.44 -26.16
C GLY A 426 17.99 -9.55 -24.69
#